data_AF-A0AAW9CK67-F1
#
_entry.id   AF-A0AAW9CK67-F1
#
_cell.length_a   1.000
_cell.length_b   1.000
_cell.length_c   1.000
_cell.angle_alpha   90.00
_cell.angle_beta   90.00
_cell.angle_gamma   90.00
#
_symmetry.space_group_name_H-M   'P 1'
#
loop_
_entity.id
_entity.type
_entity.pdbx_description
1 polymer ?
#
loop_
_entity_poly.entity_id
_entity_poly.type
_entity_poly.pdbx_seq_one_letter_code
_entity_poly.pdbx_strand_id
1 'polypeptide(L)'
;MALGTLGIGEQINGVNLGNWLVLEKWMKPGIFAASGEADEIWLHRSTESAELEALLTRHRDTYITEADFRNIAAHGCNLVRIPVPYFIFGDVSGHPGCIEYLDRAFDWAERTGLKILIDLHTVPGSQNGFDNGGLTGVVRWHHSPRAVAYALNVLACLARRYRDRAALFGIEVLNEPIDWLTYATSSSSRQAKDSFEARRSGPIPMVFLKRFYRESYRRLRPILDENQAIVFHDGFRLGRWRDWFVREGMRGVMLDTHIYLVMAEHFPLFRMIPERWMMSCYRLFVRWNERRIRRAARYTPVIVGEWCVANNLVNRMIAKHSGDGGRSEENAMHSASIRGSIYREVAAMQRKAWSVSAGQIYWSYQLRGNRDFLPTIDPQSDTSRLDPWDFTHVWHAGWMV
;
A
#
# COMPACT_ATOMS: atom_id res chain seq x y z
N MET A 1 -27.95 -6.09 10.86
CA MET A 1 -27.13 -5.29 11.80
C MET A 1 -27.03 -3.90 11.21
N ALA A 2 -27.31 -2.85 11.99
CA ALA A 2 -27.26 -1.48 11.51
C ALA A 2 -25.86 -1.18 10.94
N LEU A 3 -25.81 -0.54 9.77
CA LEU A 3 -24.59 -0.01 9.13
C LEU A 3 -23.98 1.02 10.08
N GLY A 4 -23.07 0.57 10.96
CA GLY A 4 -22.24 1.45 11.76
C GLY A 4 -21.33 2.24 10.83
N THR A 5 -21.44 3.56 10.88
CA THR A 5 -20.49 4.46 10.23
C THR A 5 -19.14 4.28 10.91
N LEU A 6 -18.20 3.60 10.23
CA LEU A 6 -16.80 3.51 10.65
C LEU A 6 -16.25 4.91 10.95
N GLY A 7 -16.14 5.22 12.24
CA GLY A 7 -15.53 6.44 12.75
C GLY A 7 -14.10 6.21 13.22
N ILE A 8 -13.43 7.28 13.63
CA ILE A 8 -12.02 7.28 14.10
C ILE A 8 -11.76 6.30 15.28
N GLY A 9 -12.81 5.86 15.99
CA GLY A 9 -12.72 4.92 17.10
C GLY A 9 -13.12 3.47 16.78
N GLU A 10 -13.58 3.17 15.56
CA GLU A 10 -13.89 1.81 15.16
C GLU A 10 -12.68 1.10 14.54
N GLN A 11 -12.61 -0.22 14.69
CA GLN A 11 -11.47 -0.98 14.24
C GLN A 11 -11.46 -1.13 12.72
N ILE A 12 -10.37 -0.69 12.09
CA ILE A 12 -10.18 -0.77 10.65
C ILE A 12 -9.75 -2.18 10.27
N ASN A 13 -10.50 -2.78 9.35
CA ASN A 13 -10.15 -4.01 8.65
C ASN A 13 -10.33 -3.76 7.16
N GLY A 14 -9.26 -3.27 6.51
CA GLY A 14 -9.32 -2.84 5.13
C GLY A 14 -8.40 -3.61 4.19
N VAL A 15 -8.50 -3.26 2.90
CA VAL A 15 -7.61 -3.70 1.82
C VAL A 15 -7.20 -2.51 0.96
N ASN A 16 -6.01 -2.56 0.40
CA ASN A 16 -5.53 -1.56 -0.57
C ASN A 16 -6.00 -1.92 -1.98
N LEU A 17 -6.34 -0.92 -2.78
CA LEU A 17 -6.59 -1.07 -4.22
C LEU A 17 -5.32 -0.67 -5.01
N GLY A 18 -4.19 -1.27 -4.64
CA GLY A 18 -2.89 -1.04 -5.29
C GLY A 18 -2.90 -1.49 -6.75
N ASN A 19 -2.01 -0.91 -7.56
CA ASN A 19 -1.92 -1.13 -9.01
C ASN A 19 -3.19 -0.77 -9.83
N TRP A 20 -4.19 -0.08 -9.25
CA TRP A 20 -5.36 0.39 -9.99
C TRP A 20 -5.16 1.75 -10.64
N LEU A 21 -5.07 2.82 -9.84
CA LEU A 21 -4.89 4.20 -10.32
C LEU A 21 -3.43 4.66 -10.30
N VAL A 22 -2.59 3.95 -9.56
CA VAL A 22 -1.13 4.10 -9.53
C VAL A 22 -0.55 2.74 -9.88
N LEU A 23 0.31 2.67 -10.89
CA LEU A 23 0.77 1.40 -11.44
C LEU A 23 2.05 0.90 -10.75
N GLU A 24 2.09 -0.40 -10.50
CA GLU A 24 3.26 -1.10 -9.97
C GLU A 24 3.59 -2.31 -10.85
N LYS A 25 4.75 -2.24 -11.51
CA LYS A 25 5.13 -3.22 -12.53
C LYS A 25 5.14 -4.65 -12.03
N TRP A 26 5.57 -4.86 -10.78
CA TRP A 26 5.65 -6.21 -10.22
C TRP A 26 4.28 -6.88 -10.05
N MET A 27 3.20 -6.11 -9.87
CA MET A 27 1.84 -6.63 -9.71
C MET A 27 1.23 -7.08 -11.05
N LYS A 28 1.44 -6.30 -12.11
CA LYS A 28 0.94 -6.61 -13.47
C LYS A 28 1.97 -6.25 -14.54
N PRO A 29 3.03 -7.05 -14.74
CA PRO A 29 4.11 -6.73 -15.67
C PRO A 29 3.65 -6.50 -17.12
N GLY A 30 2.54 -7.13 -17.53
CA GLY A 30 2.00 -7.05 -18.88
C GLY A 30 1.62 -5.64 -19.33
N ILE A 31 1.27 -4.72 -18.42
CA ILE A 31 0.96 -3.33 -18.80
C ILE A 31 2.23 -2.57 -19.25
N PHE A 32 3.40 -2.99 -18.78
CA PHE A 32 4.68 -2.38 -19.13
C PHE A 32 5.38 -3.08 -20.31
N ALA A 33 4.87 -4.24 -20.76
CA ALA A 33 5.59 -5.11 -21.69
C ALA A 33 5.94 -4.45 -23.02
N ALA A 34 5.02 -3.67 -23.60
CA ALA A 34 5.26 -2.98 -24.87
C ALA A 34 6.31 -1.86 -24.75
N SER A 35 6.23 -1.06 -23.66
CA SER A 35 7.15 0.05 -23.40
C SER A 35 8.54 -0.40 -22.92
N GLY A 36 8.62 -1.57 -22.29
CA GLY A 36 9.82 -2.04 -21.58
C GLY A 36 10.12 -1.29 -20.27
N GLU A 37 9.30 -0.33 -19.87
CA GLU A 37 9.60 0.59 -18.78
C GLU A 37 9.48 -0.05 -17.40
N ALA A 38 10.17 0.54 -16.42
CA ALA A 38 10.20 0.07 -15.04
C ALA A 38 9.11 0.70 -14.15
N ASP A 39 8.62 1.89 -14.51
CA ASP A 39 7.68 2.67 -13.71
C ASP A 39 6.68 3.46 -14.57
N GLU A 40 5.64 3.96 -13.92
CA GLU A 40 4.49 4.62 -14.55
C GLU A 40 4.88 5.92 -15.26
N ILE A 41 5.77 6.73 -14.69
CA ILE A 41 6.16 8.01 -15.30
C ILE A 41 6.95 7.77 -16.59
N TRP A 42 7.85 6.79 -16.62
CA TRP A 42 8.53 6.43 -17.87
C TRP A 42 7.59 5.80 -18.89
N LEU A 43 6.65 4.95 -18.47
CA LEU A 43 5.59 4.42 -19.35
C LEU A 43 4.84 5.55 -20.05
N HIS A 44 4.45 6.59 -19.31
CA HIS A 44 3.73 7.74 -19.87
C HIS A 44 4.59 8.53 -20.86
N ARG A 45 5.89 8.68 -20.58
CA ARG A 45 6.81 9.47 -21.41
C ARG A 45 7.23 8.76 -22.70
N SER A 46 7.24 7.42 -22.72
CA SER A 46 7.71 6.63 -23.86
C SER A 46 6.59 6.00 -24.69
N THR A 47 5.33 6.20 -24.32
CA THR A 47 4.17 5.70 -25.05
C THR A 47 3.43 6.85 -25.73
N GLU A 48 3.02 6.65 -26.99
CA GLU A 48 2.24 7.64 -27.72
C GLU A 48 0.90 7.93 -27.02
N SER A 49 0.48 9.19 -26.97
CA SER A 49 -0.64 9.65 -26.13
C SER A 49 -1.92 8.84 -26.34
N ALA A 50 -2.29 8.53 -27.59
CA ALA A 50 -3.50 7.76 -27.88
C ALA A 50 -3.40 6.30 -27.42
N GLU A 51 -2.21 5.70 -27.52
CA GLU A 51 -1.96 4.32 -27.05
C GLU A 51 -1.96 4.27 -25.52
N LEU A 52 -1.35 5.26 -24.87
CA LEU A 52 -1.33 5.41 -23.42
C LEU A 52 -2.74 5.53 -22.86
N GLU A 53 -3.56 6.42 -23.43
CA GLU A 53 -4.96 6.60 -23.01
C GLU A 53 -5.77 5.31 -23.15
N ALA A 54 -5.64 4.60 -24.28
CA ALA A 54 -6.31 3.33 -24.50
C ALA A 54 -5.85 2.23 -23.53
N LEU A 55 -4.54 2.18 -23.23
CA LEU A 55 -3.94 1.23 -22.30
C LEU A 55 -4.44 1.46 -20.87
N LEU A 56 -4.36 2.71 -20.39
CA LEU A 56 -4.77 3.07 -19.04
C LEU A 56 -6.28 2.96 -18.84
N THR A 57 -7.08 3.35 -19.84
CA THR A 57 -8.55 3.19 -19.80
C THR A 57 -8.92 1.73 -19.67
N ARG A 58 -8.38 0.86 -20.54
CA ARG A 58 -8.64 -0.59 -20.47
C ARG A 58 -8.26 -1.16 -19.11
N HIS A 59 -7.09 -0.79 -18.60
CA HIS A 59 -6.64 -1.28 -17.29
C HIS A 59 -7.58 -0.82 -16.18
N ARG A 60 -7.87 0.47 -16.08
CA ARG A 60 -8.67 1.03 -14.99
C ARG A 60 -10.13 0.57 -15.04
N ASP A 61 -10.68 0.31 -16.22
CA ASP A 61 -12.05 -0.21 -16.38
C ASP A 61 -12.21 -1.68 -15.99
N THR A 62 -11.16 -2.50 -16.15
CA THR A 62 -11.26 -3.94 -15.88
C THR A 62 -10.59 -4.37 -14.58
N TYR A 63 -9.65 -3.58 -14.05
CA TYR A 63 -8.85 -3.99 -12.90
C TYR A 63 -9.66 -3.95 -11.61
N ILE A 64 -10.39 -2.86 -11.33
CA ILE A 64 -11.30 -2.75 -10.19
C ILE A 64 -12.68 -2.35 -10.70
N THR A 65 -13.70 -3.07 -10.23
CA THR A 65 -15.10 -2.90 -10.61
C THR A 65 -16.01 -2.88 -9.38
N GLU A 66 -17.28 -2.56 -9.56
CA GLU A 66 -18.27 -2.61 -8.46
C GLU A 66 -18.33 -3.98 -7.76
N ALA A 67 -18.19 -5.06 -8.53
CA ALA A 67 -18.23 -6.40 -7.97
C ALA A 67 -17.04 -6.67 -7.02
N ASP A 68 -15.93 -5.96 -7.16
CA ASP A 68 -14.82 -6.05 -6.21
C ASP A 68 -15.20 -5.40 -4.87
N PHE A 69 -15.89 -4.27 -4.87
CA PHE A 69 -16.40 -3.65 -3.64
C PHE A 69 -17.41 -4.57 -2.93
N ARG A 70 -18.31 -5.22 -3.68
CA ARG A 70 -19.25 -6.19 -3.10
C ARG A 70 -18.51 -7.38 -2.48
N ASN A 71 -17.50 -7.90 -3.18
CA ASN A 71 -16.66 -8.97 -2.65
C ASN A 71 -15.95 -8.50 -1.38
N ILE A 72 -15.22 -7.38 -1.41
CA ILE A 72 -14.50 -6.84 -0.25
C ILE A 72 -15.43 -6.71 0.98
N ALA A 73 -16.63 -6.16 0.79
CA ALA A 73 -17.62 -6.07 1.86
C ALA A 73 -18.07 -7.45 2.38
N ALA A 74 -18.31 -8.41 1.47
CA ALA A 74 -18.66 -9.79 1.84
C ALA A 74 -17.55 -10.53 2.61
N HIS A 75 -16.29 -10.12 2.44
CA HIS A 75 -15.14 -10.61 3.21
C HIS A 75 -15.04 -9.99 4.62
N GLY A 76 -16.01 -9.14 5.01
CA GLY A 76 -16.01 -8.47 6.32
C GLY A 76 -14.98 -7.33 6.42
N CYS A 77 -14.48 -6.84 5.29
CA CYS A 77 -13.73 -5.59 5.27
C CYS A 77 -14.69 -4.41 5.38
N ASN A 78 -14.23 -3.33 6.02
CA ASN A 78 -15.03 -2.12 6.25
C ASN A 78 -14.43 -0.87 5.58
N LEU A 79 -13.24 -0.98 5.00
CA LEU A 79 -12.52 0.12 4.39
C LEU A 79 -11.70 -0.34 3.17
N VAL A 80 -11.63 0.51 2.15
CA VAL A 80 -10.64 0.41 1.08
C VAL A 80 -9.71 1.62 1.11
N ARG A 81 -8.40 1.39 1.00
CA ARG A 81 -7.40 2.45 0.77
C ARG A 81 -7.10 2.51 -0.71
N ILE A 82 -7.21 3.70 -1.29
CA ILE A 82 -7.07 3.90 -2.75
C ILE A 82 -5.86 4.80 -2.99
N PRO A 83 -4.72 4.22 -3.42
CA PRO A 83 -3.60 4.98 -3.97
C PRO A 83 -4.04 5.82 -5.16
N VAL A 84 -3.80 7.13 -5.11
CA VAL A 84 -4.07 8.06 -6.22
C VAL A 84 -2.82 8.78 -6.68
N PRO A 85 -2.66 9.02 -7.99
CA PRO A 85 -1.53 9.75 -8.51
C PRO A 85 -1.72 11.26 -8.35
N TYR A 86 -0.62 12.03 -8.32
CA TYR A 86 -0.72 13.51 -8.30
C TYR A 86 -1.43 14.11 -9.52
N PHE A 87 -1.44 13.40 -10.65
CA PHE A 87 -2.07 13.82 -11.90
C PHE A 87 -3.54 13.37 -12.03
N ILE A 88 -4.18 12.95 -10.92
CA ILE A 88 -5.56 12.42 -10.91
C ILE A 88 -6.58 13.32 -11.64
N PHE A 89 -6.39 14.64 -11.62
CA PHE A 89 -7.31 15.60 -12.24
C PHE A 89 -7.09 15.81 -13.75
N GLY A 90 -6.08 15.15 -14.37
CA GLY A 90 -5.79 15.29 -15.80
C GLY A 90 -5.20 16.65 -16.19
N ASP A 91 -4.66 17.39 -15.22
CA ASP A 91 -4.08 18.73 -15.38
C ASP A 91 -2.57 18.72 -15.61
N VAL A 92 -1.98 17.52 -15.76
CA VAL A 92 -0.55 17.34 -16.05
C VAL A 92 -0.37 16.78 -17.45
N SER A 93 0.17 17.59 -18.36
CA SER A 93 0.40 17.21 -19.75
C SER A 93 1.18 15.89 -19.86
N GLY A 94 0.69 14.97 -20.69
CA GLY A 94 1.30 13.65 -20.89
C GLY A 94 0.97 12.63 -19.79
N HIS A 95 0.17 12.99 -18.78
CA HIS A 95 -0.25 12.08 -17.72
C HIS A 95 -1.79 12.02 -17.63
N PRO A 96 -2.41 10.97 -18.16
CA PRO A 96 -3.87 10.84 -18.18
C PRO A 96 -4.49 10.85 -16.78
N GLY A 97 -5.46 11.74 -16.58
CA GLY A 97 -6.28 11.81 -15.36
C GLY A 97 -7.11 10.56 -15.11
N CYS A 98 -7.67 10.44 -13.91
CA CYS A 98 -8.52 9.29 -13.54
C CYS A 98 -9.53 9.62 -12.41
N ILE A 99 -9.91 10.89 -12.25
CA ILE A 99 -10.82 11.32 -11.19
C ILE A 99 -12.18 10.62 -11.25
N GLU A 100 -12.66 10.31 -12.45
CA GLU A 100 -13.91 9.60 -12.71
C GLU A 100 -13.92 8.17 -12.17
N TYR A 101 -12.75 7.52 -12.07
CA TYR A 101 -12.64 6.20 -11.44
C TYR A 101 -12.77 6.29 -9.92
N LEU A 102 -12.18 7.34 -9.31
CA LEU A 102 -12.35 7.59 -7.89
C LEU A 102 -13.81 7.97 -7.56
N ASP A 103 -14.48 8.75 -8.41
CA ASP A 103 -15.91 9.04 -8.27
C ASP A 103 -16.76 7.76 -8.26
N ARG A 104 -16.53 6.87 -9.23
CA ARG A 104 -17.18 5.55 -9.29
C ARG A 104 -16.90 4.71 -8.05
N ALA A 105 -15.66 4.74 -7.53
CA ALA A 105 -15.32 4.04 -6.28
C ALA A 105 -16.15 4.54 -5.10
N PHE A 106 -16.36 5.85 -4.97
CA PHE A 106 -17.23 6.38 -3.92
C PHE A 106 -18.67 5.90 -4.08
N ASP A 107 -19.20 5.84 -5.30
CA ASP A 107 -20.56 5.30 -5.56
C ASP A 107 -20.67 3.81 -5.19
N TRP A 108 -19.62 3.03 -5.44
CA TRP A 108 -19.56 1.62 -5.07
C TRP A 108 -19.42 1.42 -3.56
N ALA A 109 -18.59 2.25 -2.91
CA ALA A 109 -18.39 2.22 -1.46
C ALA A 109 -19.68 2.54 -0.71
N GLU A 110 -20.42 3.58 -1.11
CA GLU A 110 -21.70 3.96 -0.51
C GLU A 110 -22.75 2.85 -0.64
N ARG A 111 -22.81 2.15 -1.79
CA ARG A 111 -23.71 1.02 -2.02
C ARG A 111 -23.36 -0.23 -1.23
N THR A 112 -22.09 -0.40 -0.88
CA THR A 112 -21.59 -1.61 -0.17
C THR A 112 -21.35 -1.39 1.31
N GLY A 113 -21.49 -0.14 1.78
CA GLY A 113 -21.21 0.24 3.16
C GLY A 113 -19.71 0.36 3.49
N LEU A 114 -18.83 0.23 2.51
CA LEU A 114 -17.39 0.44 2.68
C LEU A 114 -17.08 1.92 2.84
N LYS A 115 -16.01 2.23 3.58
CA LYS A 115 -15.40 3.55 3.56
C LYS A 115 -14.16 3.61 2.68
N ILE A 116 -13.78 4.81 2.26
CA ILE A 116 -12.60 5.10 1.44
C ILE A 116 -11.61 5.96 2.21
N LEU A 117 -10.38 5.47 2.32
CA LEU A 117 -9.20 6.29 2.60
C LEU A 117 -8.53 6.63 1.27
N ILE A 118 -8.56 7.91 0.89
CA ILE A 118 -7.82 8.38 -0.30
C ILE A 118 -6.36 8.54 0.11
N ASP A 119 -5.43 7.96 -0.63
CA ASP A 119 -4.00 8.08 -0.36
C ASP A 119 -3.26 8.74 -1.51
N LEU A 120 -2.68 9.93 -1.27
CA LEU A 120 -1.81 10.57 -2.26
C LEU A 120 -0.48 9.80 -2.34
N HIS A 121 -0.44 8.87 -3.29
CA HIS A 121 0.59 7.84 -3.35
C HIS A 121 1.82 8.28 -4.13
N THR A 122 1.65 9.22 -5.07
CA THR A 122 2.75 9.78 -5.86
C THR A 122 2.74 11.30 -5.83
N VAL A 123 3.92 11.91 -5.94
CA VAL A 123 4.10 13.37 -6.06
C VAL A 123 5.11 13.72 -7.15
N PRO A 124 5.05 14.93 -7.76
CA PRO A 124 5.98 15.28 -8.83
C PRO A 124 7.44 15.25 -8.36
N GLY A 125 8.27 14.49 -9.06
CA GLY A 125 9.67 14.27 -8.71
C GLY A 125 9.91 13.26 -7.59
N SER A 126 8.88 12.52 -7.18
CA SER A 126 8.85 11.43 -6.20
C SER A 126 9.35 11.76 -4.79
N GLN A 127 8.72 11.12 -3.82
CA GLN A 127 9.00 11.21 -2.39
C GLN A 127 9.86 10.05 -1.86
N ASN A 128 10.06 9.01 -2.67
CA ASN A 128 10.77 7.79 -2.23
C ASN A 128 11.72 7.18 -3.27
N GLY A 129 11.52 7.44 -4.56
CA GLY A 129 12.32 6.89 -5.64
C GLY A 129 12.10 5.38 -5.83
N PHE A 130 11.01 4.84 -5.31
CA PHE A 130 10.53 3.49 -5.61
C PHE A 130 9.70 3.51 -6.90
N ASP A 131 9.48 2.32 -7.48
CA ASP A 131 8.56 2.16 -8.60
C ASP A 131 7.12 2.53 -8.20
N ASN A 132 6.69 2.17 -6.99
CA ASN A 132 5.38 2.56 -6.43
C ASN A 132 5.18 4.09 -6.32
N GLY A 133 6.26 4.86 -6.16
CA GLY A 133 6.25 6.33 -6.18
C GLY A 133 6.14 6.93 -7.58
N GLY A 134 6.05 6.07 -8.60
CA GLY A 134 5.88 6.40 -10.02
C GLY A 134 7.17 6.74 -10.77
N LEU A 135 8.27 7.05 -10.08
CA LEU A 135 9.53 7.46 -10.72
C LEU A 135 10.75 6.87 -9.97
N THR A 136 11.31 5.82 -10.55
CA THR A 136 12.39 5.04 -9.95
C THR A 136 13.67 5.85 -9.84
N GLY A 137 14.30 5.82 -8.67
CA GLY A 137 15.63 6.41 -8.41
C GLY A 137 15.68 7.94 -8.31
N VAL A 138 14.54 8.63 -8.40
CA VAL A 138 14.47 10.09 -8.24
C VAL A 138 13.76 10.43 -6.94
N VAL A 139 14.35 11.31 -6.12
CA VAL A 139 13.73 11.82 -4.88
C VAL A 139 13.98 13.31 -4.77
N ARG A 140 13.18 14.09 -5.49
CA ARG A 140 13.38 15.55 -5.65
C ARG A 140 12.17 16.40 -5.34
N TRP A 141 11.02 15.78 -5.09
CA TRP A 141 9.81 16.51 -4.74
C TRP A 141 10.04 17.58 -3.67
N HIS A 142 10.72 17.19 -2.58
CA HIS A 142 10.98 18.07 -1.42
C HIS A 142 11.92 19.25 -1.71
N HIS A 143 12.63 19.26 -2.83
CA HIS A 143 13.48 20.36 -3.28
C HIS A 143 12.73 21.41 -4.12
N SER A 144 11.50 21.12 -4.54
CA SER A 144 10.72 22.00 -5.42
C SER A 144 9.51 22.59 -4.68
N PRO A 145 9.57 23.86 -4.24
CA PRO A 145 8.42 24.52 -3.63
C PRO A 145 7.16 24.48 -4.51
N ARG A 146 7.33 24.54 -5.84
CA ARG A 146 6.24 24.42 -6.81
C ARG A 146 5.59 23.03 -6.77
N ALA A 147 6.39 21.96 -6.75
CA ALA A 147 5.87 20.59 -6.67
C ALA A 147 5.18 20.31 -5.32
N VAL A 148 5.73 20.86 -4.22
CA VAL A 148 5.12 20.78 -2.88
C VAL A 148 3.79 21.53 -2.84
N ALA A 149 3.74 22.75 -3.38
CA ALA A 149 2.50 23.52 -3.46
C ALA A 149 1.44 22.83 -4.33
N TYR A 150 1.87 22.19 -5.43
CA TYR A 150 1.01 21.41 -6.30
C TYR A 150 0.41 20.19 -5.56
N ALA A 151 1.22 19.39 -4.88
CA ALA A 151 0.73 18.26 -4.09
C ALA A 151 -0.28 18.69 -3.00
N LEU A 152 -0.01 19.80 -2.29
CA LEU A 152 -0.96 20.36 -1.34
C LEU A 152 -2.26 20.86 -2.00
N ASN A 153 -2.21 21.31 -3.25
CA ASN A 153 -3.39 21.70 -4.02
C ASN A 153 -4.23 20.48 -4.41
N VAL A 154 -3.58 19.41 -4.89
CA VAL A 154 -4.25 18.12 -5.19
C VAL A 154 -5.01 17.62 -3.96
N LEU A 155 -4.37 17.60 -2.78
CA LEU A 155 -5.02 17.24 -1.52
C LEU A 155 -6.25 18.11 -1.21
N ALA A 156 -6.14 19.43 -1.36
CA ALA A 156 -7.25 20.33 -1.10
C ALA A 156 -8.41 20.16 -2.10
N CYS A 157 -8.11 19.86 -3.36
CA CYS A 157 -9.12 19.55 -4.37
C CYS A 157 -9.85 18.23 -4.07
N LEU A 158 -9.12 17.18 -3.70
CA LEU A 158 -9.69 15.89 -3.27
C LEU A 158 -10.61 16.08 -2.05
N ALA A 159 -10.15 16.82 -1.04
CA ALA A 159 -10.96 17.13 0.14
C ALA A 159 -12.25 17.86 -0.21
N ARG A 160 -12.19 18.91 -1.04
CA ARG A 160 -13.41 19.66 -1.44
C ARG A 160 -14.37 18.80 -2.23
N ARG A 161 -13.85 17.91 -3.09
CA ARG A 161 -14.67 17.05 -3.94
C ARG A 161 -15.42 15.99 -3.13
N TYR A 162 -14.77 15.42 -2.11
CA TYR A 162 -15.30 14.25 -1.42
C TYR A 162 -15.77 14.50 0.03
N ARG A 163 -15.59 15.70 0.59
CA ARG A 163 -16.01 16.01 1.98
C ARG A 163 -17.46 15.67 2.30
N ASP A 164 -18.36 15.80 1.34
CA ASP A 164 -19.80 15.60 1.53
C ASP A 164 -20.21 14.14 1.20
N ARG A 165 -19.26 13.27 0.81
CA ARG A 165 -19.52 11.86 0.51
C ARG A 165 -19.54 11.04 1.79
N ALA A 166 -20.63 10.28 1.99
CA ALA A 166 -20.80 9.47 3.18
C ALA A 166 -19.72 8.38 3.30
N ALA A 167 -19.19 7.88 2.17
CA ALA A 167 -18.13 6.89 2.18
C ALA A 167 -16.73 7.45 2.50
N LEU A 168 -16.51 8.77 2.62
CA LEU A 168 -15.18 9.29 2.94
C LEU A 168 -14.81 8.96 4.39
N PHE A 169 -13.80 8.12 4.59
CA PHE A 169 -13.15 7.92 5.88
C PHE A 169 -12.16 9.04 6.16
N GLY A 170 -11.32 9.36 5.17
CA GLY A 170 -10.24 10.30 5.35
C GLY A 170 -9.31 10.40 4.15
N ILE A 171 -8.27 11.22 4.31
CA ILE A 171 -7.22 11.46 3.32
C ILE A 171 -5.85 11.24 3.96
N GLU A 172 -5.07 10.34 3.39
CA GLU A 172 -3.64 10.22 3.65
C GLU A 172 -2.87 11.22 2.78
N VAL A 173 -2.09 12.07 3.44
CA VAL A 173 -1.53 13.26 2.78
C VAL A 173 -0.31 12.98 1.91
N LEU A 174 0.38 11.86 2.15
CA LEU A 174 1.55 11.43 1.38
C LEU A 174 1.98 10.02 1.80
N ASN A 175 2.00 9.10 0.84
CA ASN A 175 2.54 7.77 1.02
C ASN A 175 4.08 7.76 1.15
N GLU A 176 4.62 6.97 2.08
CA GLU A 176 6.03 6.55 2.15
C GLU A 176 7.13 7.62 1.90
N PRO A 177 7.11 8.82 2.52
CA PRO A 177 8.22 9.77 2.39
C PRO A 177 9.53 9.19 2.98
N ILE A 178 10.49 8.86 2.10
CA ILE A 178 11.63 8.01 2.43
C ILE A 178 12.57 8.64 3.46
N ASP A 179 12.99 7.85 4.44
CA ASP A 179 13.99 8.26 5.42
C ASP A 179 15.42 7.97 4.92
N TRP A 180 16.40 8.42 5.71
CA TRP A 180 17.81 8.24 5.34
C TRP A 180 18.22 6.77 5.25
N LEU A 181 17.80 5.93 6.20
CA LEU A 181 18.24 4.54 6.23
C LEU A 181 17.64 3.75 5.06
N THR A 182 16.36 3.94 4.80
CA THR A 182 15.66 3.29 3.68
C THR A 182 16.22 3.77 2.35
N TYR A 183 16.50 5.07 2.20
CA TYR A 183 17.14 5.60 0.99
C TYR A 183 18.53 5.01 0.75
N ALA A 184 19.37 4.95 1.80
CA ALA A 184 20.75 4.45 1.69
C ALA A 184 20.84 2.96 1.37
N THR A 185 19.82 2.18 1.76
CA THR A 185 19.78 0.72 1.57
C THR A 185 18.91 0.28 0.39
N SER A 186 18.09 1.17 -0.17
CA SER A 186 17.26 0.88 -1.33
C SER A 186 18.09 0.65 -2.60
N SER A 187 17.80 -0.43 -3.31
CA SER A 187 18.36 -0.71 -4.63
C SER A 187 17.84 0.28 -5.69
N SER A 188 16.63 0.82 -5.53
CA SER A 188 16.01 1.72 -6.52
C SER A 188 16.72 3.07 -6.62
N SER A 189 17.37 3.50 -5.53
CA SER A 189 18.08 4.80 -5.43
C SER A 189 19.18 5.00 -6.50
N ARG A 190 19.61 3.91 -7.15
CA ARG A 190 20.65 3.90 -8.20
C ARG A 190 20.13 3.48 -9.57
N GLN A 191 18.81 3.35 -9.73
CA GLN A 191 18.18 2.80 -10.94
C GLN A 191 17.41 3.87 -11.75
N ALA A 192 17.67 5.15 -11.50
CA ALA A 192 17.06 6.20 -12.29
C ALA A 192 17.47 6.07 -13.76
N LYS A 193 16.46 6.00 -14.64
CA LYS A 193 16.68 5.94 -16.09
C LYS A 193 17.30 7.22 -16.63
N ASP A 194 16.90 8.38 -16.10
CA ASP A 194 17.58 9.65 -16.35
C ASP A 194 18.39 10.09 -15.11
N SER A 195 19.72 10.00 -15.23
CA SER A 195 20.66 10.43 -14.20
C SER A 195 20.63 11.93 -13.91
N PHE A 196 20.22 12.77 -14.88
CA PHE A 196 20.08 14.20 -14.68
C PHE A 196 18.87 14.52 -13.81
N GLU A 197 17.73 13.85 -14.04
CA GLU A 197 16.57 13.93 -13.14
C GLU A 197 16.93 13.45 -11.74
N ALA A 198 17.75 12.40 -11.59
CA ALA A 198 18.20 11.90 -10.28
C ALA A 198 19.19 12.82 -9.56
N ARG A 199 19.77 13.81 -10.22
CA ARG A 199 20.80 14.69 -9.63
C ARG A 199 20.24 15.43 -8.41
N ARG A 200 20.97 15.33 -7.29
CA ARG A 200 20.56 15.85 -5.96
C ARG A 200 19.30 15.19 -5.40
N SER A 201 18.96 13.98 -5.82
CA SER A 201 18.01 13.16 -5.07
C SER A 201 18.55 12.85 -3.67
N GLY A 202 17.67 12.77 -2.68
CA GLY A 202 18.05 12.50 -1.31
C GLY A 202 16.88 12.17 -0.40
N PRO A 203 17.13 11.64 0.79
CA PRO A 203 16.08 11.29 1.73
C PRO A 203 15.35 12.52 2.26
N ILE A 204 14.07 12.36 2.60
CA ILE A 204 13.24 13.47 3.09
C ILE A 204 13.58 13.79 4.55
N PRO A 205 14.07 15.00 4.87
CA PRO A 205 14.38 15.38 6.24
C PRO A 205 13.12 15.49 7.11
N MET A 206 13.18 15.05 8.37
CA MET A 206 12.03 15.14 9.30
C MET A 206 11.51 16.57 9.48
N VAL A 207 12.41 17.58 9.45
CA VAL A 207 12.02 18.99 9.56
C VAL A 207 11.16 19.42 8.39
N PHE A 208 11.53 19.02 7.18
CA PHE A 208 10.74 19.27 5.97
C PHE A 208 9.39 18.54 6.07
N LEU A 209 9.40 17.26 6.43
CA LEU A 209 8.19 16.43 6.47
C LEU A 209 7.17 16.99 7.47
N LYS A 210 7.61 17.39 8.68
CA LYS A 210 6.75 18.04 9.68
C LYS A 210 6.17 19.37 9.19
N ARG A 211 6.96 20.16 8.45
CA ARG A 211 6.46 21.40 7.84
C ARG A 211 5.37 21.11 6.80
N PHE A 212 5.59 20.12 5.94
CA PHE A 212 4.59 19.69 4.95
C PHE A 212 3.31 19.20 5.64
N TYR A 213 3.42 18.31 6.64
CA TYR A 213 2.25 17.79 7.38
C TYR A 213 1.44 18.87 8.09
N ARG A 214 2.12 19.85 8.71
CA ARG A 214 1.45 21.01 9.29
C ARG A 214 0.63 21.77 8.25
N GLU A 215 1.17 21.96 7.06
CA GLU A 215 0.50 22.68 5.99
C GLU A 215 -0.61 21.89 5.32
N SER A 216 -0.46 20.57 5.18
CA SER A 216 -1.54 19.68 4.78
C SER A 216 -2.70 19.76 5.78
N TYR A 217 -2.42 19.67 7.09
CA TYR A 217 -3.44 19.79 8.13
C TYR A 217 -4.18 21.13 8.07
N ARG A 218 -3.44 22.25 8.00
CA ARG A 218 -4.05 23.60 7.95
C ARG A 218 -4.93 23.81 6.73
N ARG A 219 -4.64 23.16 5.60
CA ARG A 219 -5.45 23.25 4.38
C ARG A 219 -6.66 22.32 4.40
N LEU A 220 -6.49 21.10 4.91
CA LEU A 220 -7.50 20.05 4.86
C LEU A 220 -8.52 20.19 6.00
N ARG A 221 -8.07 20.50 7.21
CA ARG A 221 -8.95 20.49 8.39
C ARG A 221 -10.15 21.43 8.29
N PRO A 222 -10.06 22.64 7.68
CA PRO A 222 -11.23 23.50 7.46
C PRO A 222 -12.20 23.00 6.37
N ILE A 223 -11.79 22.04 5.55
CA ILE A 223 -12.59 21.50 4.44
C ILE A 223 -13.31 20.21 4.88
N LEU A 224 -12.60 19.37 5.64
CA LEU A 224 -13.07 18.08 6.11
C LEU A 224 -13.81 18.23 7.47
N ASP A 225 -14.74 17.32 7.76
CA ASP A 225 -15.44 17.25 9.05
C ASP A 225 -14.59 16.59 10.14
N GLU A 226 -14.79 16.91 11.42
CA GLU A 226 -13.95 16.41 12.53
C GLU A 226 -13.85 14.87 12.61
N ASN A 227 -14.87 14.16 12.12
CA ASN A 227 -14.92 12.70 12.02
C ASN A 227 -14.17 12.13 10.80
N GLN A 228 -13.81 12.95 9.82
CA GLN A 228 -12.98 12.58 8.68
C GLN A 228 -11.51 12.70 9.05
N ALA A 229 -10.80 11.58 8.94
CA ALA A 229 -9.42 11.47 9.35
C ALA A 229 -8.47 12.16 8.36
N ILE A 230 -7.46 12.86 8.89
CA ILE A 230 -6.26 13.22 8.12
C ILE A 230 -5.15 12.26 8.55
N VAL A 231 -4.75 11.39 7.62
CA VAL A 231 -3.78 10.32 7.87
C VAL A 231 -2.39 10.78 7.43
N PHE A 232 -1.39 10.43 8.24
CA PHE A 232 0.00 10.79 8.00
C PHE A 232 0.88 9.54 8.04
N HIS A 233 1.53 9.21 6.93
CA HIS A 233 2.55 8.16 6.94
C HIS A 233 3.68 8.50 7.92
N ASP A 234 4.22 7.50 8.61
CA ASP A 234 5.26 7.68 9.62
C ASP A 234 6.64 8.06 9.03
N GLY A 235 6.76 8.05 7.71
CA GLY A 235 7.99 8.29 6.96
C GLY A 235 9.11 7.33 7.38
N PHE A 236 8.80 6.06 7.62
CA PHE A 236 9.69 5.01 8.14
C PHE A 236 10.22 5.28 9.55
N ARG A 237 9.57 6.19 10.28
CA ARG A 237 10.07 6.79 11.53
C ARG A 237 9.01 6.84 12.65
N LEU A 238 8.17 5.81 12.80
CA LEU A 238 7.11 5.69 13.83
C LEU A 238 7.41 6.35 15.19
N GLY A 239 8.56 6.01 15.79
CA GLY A 239 8.95 6.48 17.13
C GLY A 239 9.31 7.97 17.21
N ARG A 240 9.44 8.69 16.09
CA ARG A 240 9.83 10.10 16.02
C ARG A 240 8.66 11.07 16.11
N TRP A 241 7.43 10.57 15.95
CA TRP A 241 6.21 11.40 16.00
C TRP A 241 5.78 11.72 17.43
N ARG A 242 5.76 10.72 18.32
CA ARG A 242 5.41 10.89 19.75
C ARG A 242 4.16 11.77 19.92
N ASP A 243 4.25 12.83 20.71
CA ASP A 243 3.20 13.79 21.03
C ASP A 243 3.13 14.97 20.04
N TRP A 244 3.85 14.92 18.91
CA TRP A 244 4.01 16.06 18.02
C TRP A 244 2.66 16.57 17.48
N PHE A 245 1.79 15.68 16.97
CA PHE A 245 0.46 16.07 16.48
C PHE A 245 -0.40 16.74 17.56
N VAL A 246 -0.34 16.21 18.79
CA VAL A 246 -1.04 16.76 19.96
C VAL A 246 -0.54 18.17 20.28
N ARG A 247 0.79 18.37 20.31
CA ARG A 247 1.40 19.69 20.57
C ARG A 247 1.14 20.71 19.46
N GLU A 248 0.92 20.25 18.23
CA GLU A 248 0.50 21.10 17.11
C GLU A 248 -1.02 21.40 17.15
N GLY A 249 -1.76 20.88 18.13
CA GLY A 249 -3.21 21.08 18.26
C GLY A 249 -4.03 20.36 17.18
N MET A 250 -3.47 19.33 16.55
CA MET A 250 -4.13 18.59 15.48
C MET A 250 -5.16 17.59 16.04
N ARG A 251 -6.37 17.60 15.48
CA ARG A 251 -7.51 16.74 15.84
C ARG A 251 -8.01 15.97 14.63
N GLY A 252 -8.57 14.79 14.89
CA GLY A 252 -9.04 13.90 13.82
C GLY A 252 -7.90 13.41 12.92
N VAL A 253 -6.76 13.05 13.53
CA VAL A 253 -5.57 12.60 12.81
C VAL A 253 -5.20 11.17 13.18
N MET A 254 -4.63 10.44 12.21
CA MET A 254 -4.06 9.11 12.43
C MET A 254 -2.65 9.04 11.84
N LEU A 255 -1.86 8.12 12.37
CA LEU A 255 -0.54 7.82 11.84
C LEU A 255 -0.58 6.48 11.11
N ASP A 256 -0.05 6.44 9.89
CA ASP A 256 0.10 5.21 9.12
C ASP A 256 1.53 4.66 9.24
N THR A 257 1.67 3.34 9.34
CA THR A 257 2.96 2.64 9.34
C THR A 257 2.86 1.36 8.53
N HIS A 258 3.84 1.11 7.67
CA HIS A 258 3.88 -0.07 6.82
C HIS A 258 4.79 -1.14 7.41
N ILE A 259 4.30 -2.37 7.49
CA ILE A 259 5.02 -3.48 8.15
C ILE A 259 4.98 -4.73 7.30
N TYR A 260 6.13 -5.09 6.74
CA TYR A 260 6.30 -6.25 5.88
C TYR A 260 7.31 -7.25 6.46
N LEU A 261 6.85 -8.47 6.76
CA LEU A 261 7.72 -9.57 7.19
C LEU A 261 8.75 -9.94 6.11
N VAL A 262 8.30 -10.13 4.86
CA VAL A 262 9.19 -10.44 3.72
C VAL A 262 10.27 -9.37 3.49
N MET A 263 9.98 -8.09 3.76
CA MET A 263 11.00 -7.04 3.66
C MET A 263 12.00 -7.11 4.81
N ALA A 264 11.57 -7.45 6.02
CA ALA A 264 12.48 -7.69 7.14
C ALA A 264 13.47 -8.84 6.87
N GLU A 265 13.11 -9.82 6.04
CA GLU A 265 14.01 -10.92 5.66
C GLU A 265 15.14 -10.52 4.71
N HIS A 266 15.06 -9.34 4.08
CA HIS A 266 16.15 -8.82 3.25
C HIS A 266 17.35 -8.39 4.09
N PHE A 267 17.16 -8.14 5.40
CA PHE A 267 18.28 -7.89 6.29
C PHE A 267 19.19 -9.13 6.36
N PRO A 268 20.51 -8.99 6.13
CA PRO A 268 21.43 -10.13 6.04
C PRO A 268 21.36 -11.10 7.23
N LEU A 269 21.11 -10.58 8.43
CA LEU A 269 20.99 -11.39 9.64
C LEU A 269 19.83 -12.40 9.57
N PHE A 270 18.68 -12.02 8.98
CA PHE A 270 17.54 -12.93 8.81
C PHE A 270 17.83 -14.07 7.82
N ARG A 271 18.71 -13.85 6.83
CA ARG A 271 19.08 -14.88 5.87
C ARG A 271 19.84 -16.04 6.52
N MET A 272 20.62 -15.75 7.57
CA MET A 272 21.43 -16.74 8.28
C MET A 272 20.64 -17.57 9.32
N ILE A 273 19.39 -17.19 9.61
CA ILE A 273 18.57 -17.87 10.61
C ILE A 273 18.07 -19.22 10.04
N PRO A 274 18.33 -20.35 10.73
CA PRO A 274 17.79 -21.65 10.33
C PRO A 274 16.26 -21.66 10.32
N GLU A 275 15.64 -22.41 9.40
CA GLU A 275 14.17 -22.43 9.22
C GLU A 275 13.41 -22.75 10.50
N ARG A 276 13.93 -23.66 11.33
CA ARG A 276 13.34 -24.05 12.63
C ARG A 276 13.18 -22.89 13.63
N TRP A 277 13.97 -21.82 13.49
CA TRP A 277 13.93 -20.64 14.36
C TRP A 277 13.17 -19.47 13.74
N MET A 278 12.88 -19.53 12.43
CA MET A 278 12.34 -18.39 11.68
C MET A 278 10.98 -17.94 12.20
N MET A 279 10.07 -18.88 12.51
CA MET A 279 8.76 -18.54 13.05
C MET A 279 8.85 -17.84 14.43
N SER A 280 9.79 -18.25 15.28
CA SER A 280 10.08 -17.56 16.54
C SER A 280 10.59 -16.14 16.31
N CYS A 281 11.41 -15.93 15.28
CA CYS A 281 11.87 -14.61 14.87
C CYS A 281 10.73 -13.75 14.33
N TYR A 282 9.82 -14.29 13.54
CA TYR A 282 8.62 -13.57 13.11
C TYR A 282 7.75 -13.16 14.30
N ARG A 283 7.51 -14.06 15.25
CA ARG A 283 6.76 -13.73 16.48
C ARG A 283 7.44 -12.61 17.28
N LEU A 284 8.77 -12.61 17.36
CA LEU A 284 9.53 -11.53 18.02
C LEU A 284 9.40 -10.21 17.25
N PHE A 285 9.54 -10.22 15.93
CA PHE A 285 9.39 -9.05 15.07
C PHE A 285 8.00 -8.43 15.18
N VAL A 286 6.95 -9.26 15.11
CA VAL A 286 5.55 -8.84 15.25
C VAL A 286 5.30 -8.25 16.63
N ARG A 287 5.75 -8.91 17.71
CA ARG A 287 5.65 -8.37 19.09
C ARG A 287 6.42 -7.07 19.29
N TRP A 288 7.57 -6.92 18.64
CA TRP A 288 8.35 -5.69 18.70
C TRP A 288 7.61 -4.53 18.04
N ASN A 289 7.02 -4.76 16.86
CA ASN A 289 6.18 -3.75 16.20
C ASN A 289 4.89 -3.46 16.97
N GLU A 290 4.23 -4.48 17.54
CA GLU A 290 3.08 -4.31 18.43
C GLU A 290 3.40 -3.32 19.57
N ARG A 291 4.56 -3.47 20.23
CA ARG A 291 5.00 -2.56 21.29
C ARG A 291 5.25 -1.14 20.77
N ARG A 292 5.82 -0.98 19.57
CA ARG A 292 6.04 0.33 18.93
C ARG A 292 4.71 1.03 18.62
N ILE A 293 3.76 0.29 18.04
CA ILE A 293 2.40 0.74 17.76
C ILE A 293 1.73 1.19 19.07
N ARG A 294 1.68 0.33 20.10
CA ARG A 294 1.12 0.69 21.42
C ARG A 294 1.75 1.95 22.02
N ARG A 295 3.06 2.16 21.81
CA ARG A 295 3.77 3.34 22.32
C ARG A 295 3.37 4.61 21.57
N ALA A 296 3.23 4.55 20.25
CA ALA A 296 2.78 5.68 19.42
C ALA A 296 1.29 5.98 19.66
N ALA A 297 0.47 4.93 19.78
CA ALA A 297 -0.97 4.98 20.06
C ALA A 297 -1.34 5.70 21.37
N ARG A 298 -0.39 5.91 22.28
CA ARG A 298 -0.59 6.76 23.48
C ARG A 298 -0.89 8.22 23.14
N TYR A 299 -0.50 8.67 21.94
CA TYR A 299 -0.62 10.06 21.51
C TYR A 299 -1.49 10.20 20.27
N THR A 300 -1.38 9.28 19.32
CA THR A 300 -2.07 9.36 18.03
C THR A 300 -2.44 7.95 17.59
N PRO A 301 -3.70 7.67 17.21
CA PRO A 301 -4.09 6.36 16.70
C PRO A 301 -3.20 5.94 15.52
N VAL A 302 -2.79 4.67 15.52
CA VAL A 302 -1.91 4.11 14.50
C VAL A 302 -2.65 3.05 13.72
N ILE A 303 -2.67 3.21 12.40
CA ILE A 303 -3.11 2.20 11.45
C ILE A 303 -1.89 1.51 10.85
N VAL A 304 -1.97 0.20 10.63
CA VAL A 304 -1.03 -0.52 9.77
C VAL A 304 -1.60 -0.52 8.36
N GLY A 305 -1.35 0.54 7.59
CA GLY A 305 -1.95 0.78 6.28
C GLY A 305 -1.43 -0.13 5.18
N GLU A 306 -0.29 -0.78 5.40
CA GLU A 306 0.21 -1.83 4.52
C GLU A 306 0.91 -2.95 5.27
N TRP A 307 0.49 -4.19 4.98
CA TRP A 307 1.09 -5.44 5.44
C TRP A 307 0.61 -6.61 4.57
N CYS A 308 1.33 -7.73 4.58
CA CYS A 308 0.91 -8.96 3.88
C CYS A 308 1.39 -10.22 4.64
N VAL A 309 0.97 -11.40 4.20
CA VAL A 309 1.43 -12.68 4.78
C VAL A 309 2.70 -13.23 4.12
N ALA A 310 3.23 -12.55 3.09
CA ALA A 310 4.39 -13.01 2.34
C ALA A 310 5.62 -13.18 3.25
N ASN A 311 6.32 -14.30 3.06
CA ASN A 311 7.52 -14.68 3.81
C ASN A 311 8.30 -15.77 3.06
N ASN A 312 9.61 -15.85 3.28
CA ASN A 312 10.48 -16.86 2.67
C ASN A 312 10.50 -18.20 3.42
N LEU A 313 9.93 -18.29 4.63
CA LEU A 313 9.90 -19.55 5.40
C LEU A 313 9.14 -20.64 4.65
N VAL A 314 8.01 -20.31 4.03
CA VAL A 314 7.25 -21.26 3.19
C VAL A 314 8.14 -21.89 2.13
N ASN A 315 8.88 -21.07 1.37
CA ASN A 315 9.75 -21.55 0.30
C ASN A 315 10.89 -22.43 0.83
N ARG A 316 11.52 -22.04 1.95
CA ARG A 316 12.58 -22.83 2.60
C ARG A 316 12.07 -24.18 3.10
N MET A 317 10.88 -24.21 3.69
CA MET A 317 10.27 -25.43 4.19
C MET A 317 9.89 -26.37 3.05
N ILE A 318 9.27 -25.87 1.98
CA ILE A 318 8.92 -26.69 0.81
C ILE A 318 10.19 -27.24 0.14
N ALA A 319 11.20 -26.40 -0.13
CA ALA A 319 12.44 -26.83 -0.78
C ALA A 319 13.19 -27.93 -0.01
N LYS A 320 13.17 -27.88 1.33
CA LYS A 320 13.79 -28.90 2.18
C LYS A 320 13.11 -30.26 2.06
N HIS A 321 11.79 -30.30 1.86
CA HIS A 321 11.04 -31.56 1.76
C HIS A 321 11.06 -32.12 0.33
N SER A 322 11.15 -31.28 -0.69
CA SER A 322 11.26 -31.71 -2.10
C SER A 322 12.63 -32.29 -2.49
N GLY A 323 13.60 -32.33 -1.57
CA GLY A 323 14.94 -32.90 -1.78
C GLY A 323 14.99 -34.43 -1.82
N ASP A 324 13.91 -35.12 -1.39
CA ASP A 324 13.72 -36.56 -1.58
C ASP A 324 12.82 -36.80 -2.80
N GLY A 325 13.34 -37.53 -3.78
CA GLY A 325 12.86 -37.50 -5.16
C GLY A 325 11.39 -37.90 -5.39
N GLY A 326 10.71 -37.11 -6.23
CA GLY A 326 9.50 -37.52 -6.95
C GLY A 326 8.38 -36.47 -6.96
N ARG A 327 7.89 -36.10 -8.15
CA ARG A 327 6.66 -35.31 -8.32
C ARG A 327 5.45 -36.23 -8.17
N SER A 328 4.94 -36.40 -6.95
CA SER A 328 3.68 -37.09 -6.65
C SER A 328 2.60 -36.10 -6.20
N GLU A 329 1.32 -36.43 -6.38
CA GLU A 329 0.19 -35.64 -5.88
C GLU A 329 0.27 -35.46 -4.34
N GLU A 330 0.79 -36.46 -3.64
CA GLU A 330 1.02 -36.43 -2.19
C GLU A 330 2.01 -35.33 -1.78
N ASN A 331 3.09 -35.12 -2.55
CA ASN A 331 4.05 -34.03 -2.32
C ASN A 331 3.43 -32.65 -2.57
N ALA A 332 2.49 -32.54 -3.51
CA ALA A 332 1.76 -31.29 -3.75
C ALA A 332 0.78 -30.96 -2.61
N MET A 333 0.01 -31.96 -2.14
CA MET A 333 -0.88 -31.80 -0.98
C MET A 333 -0.11 -31.44 0.28
N HIS A 334 1.03 -32.08 0.52
CA HIS A 334 1.88 -31.78 1.67
C HIS A 334 2.43 -30.35 1.61
N SER A 335 2.92 -29.92 0.44
CA SER A 335 3.39 -28.55 0.21
C SER A 335 2.29 -27.51 0.44
N ALA A 336 1.06 -27.79 -0.01
CA ALA A 336 -0.10 -26.93 0.21
C ALA A 336 -0.47 -26.84 1.70
N SER A 337 -0.38 -27.95 2.44
CA SER A 337 -0.62 -28.00 3.88
C SER A 337 0.40 -27.16 4.67
N ILE A 338 1.71 -27.34 4.40
CA ILE A 338 2.79 -26.53 4.99
C ILE A 338 2.54 -25.04 4.73
N ARG A 339 2.26 -24.68 3.47
CA ARG A 339 1.98 -23.32 3.04
C ARG A 339 0.82 -22.71 3.81
N GLY A 340 -0.32 -23.40 3.85
CA GLY A 340 -1.52 -22.94 4.56
C GLY A 340 -1.29 -22.79 6.06
N SER A 341 -0.56 -23.71 6.70
CA SER A 341 -0.25 -23.62 8.14
C SER A 341 0.59 -22.39 8.47
N ILE A 342 1.69 -22.16 7.74
CA ILE A 342 2.59 -21.04 7.98
C ILE A 342 1.87 -19.71 7.75
N TYR A 343 1.15 -19.57 6.63
CA TYR A 343 0.44 -18.32 6.35
C TYR A 343 -0.68 -18.04 7.35
N ARG A 344 -1.44 -19.05 7.79
CA ARG A 344 -2.45 -18.86 8.86
C ARG A 344 -1.84 -18.39 10.17
N GLU A 345 -0.73 -18.99 10.58
CA GLU A 345 -0.01 -18.57 11.79
C GLU A 345 0.50 -17.13 11.67
N VAL A 346 1.07 -16.79 10.51
CA VAL A 346 1.56 -15.45 10.19
C VAL A 346 0.43 -14.42 10.17
N ALA A 347 -0.69 -14.74 9.52
CA ALA A 347 -1.87 -13.89 9.47
C ALA A 347 -2.42 -13.64 10.88
N ALA A 348 -2.64 -14.72 11.66
CA ALA A 348 -3.22 -14.62 13.00
C ALA A 348 -2.37 -13.75 13.95
N MET A 349 -1.04 -13.93 13.95
CA MET A 349 -0.16 -13.14 14.82
C MET A 349 -0.10 -11.67 14.39
N GLN A 350 -0.07 -11.39 13.09
CA GLN A 350 -0.05 -10.03 12.54
C GLN A 350 -1.36 -9.30 12.82
N ARG A 351 -2.52 -9.88 12.45
CA ARG A 351 -3.85 -9.30 12.72
C ARG A 351 -4.04 -8.95 14.18
N LYS A 352 -3.66 -9.87 15.09
CA LYS A 352 -3.72 -9.62 16.54
C LYS A 352 -2.85 -8.45 16.96
N ALA A 353 -1.64 -8.33 16.42
CA ALA A 353 -0.70 -7.26 16.75
C ALA A 353 -1.13 -5.89 16.21
N TRP A 354 -1.72 -5.84 15.02
CA TRP A 354 -2.17 -4.58 14.40
C TRP A 354 -3.44 -4.05 15.05
N SER A 355 -4.25 -4.95 15.61
CA SER A 355 -5.47 -4.66 16.36
C SER A 355 -5.27 -3.91 17.69
N VAL A 356 -4.02 -3.61 18.09
CA VAL A 356 -3.74 -2.90 19.35
C VAL A 356 -3.93 -1.38 19.26
N SER A 357 -4.26 -0.85 18.07
CA SER A 357 -4.61 0.55 17.84
C SER A 357 -5.74 0.67 16.80
N ALA A 358 -5.61 1.47 15.73
CA ALA A 358 -6.70 1.77 14.81
C ALA A 358 -7.07 0.61 13.88
N GLY A 359 -6.17 -0.35 13.67
CA GLY A 359 -6.42 -1.53 12.84
C GLY A 359 -5.43 -1.67 11.70
N GLN A 360 -5.88 -2.26 10.60
CA GLN A 360 -5.01 -2.74 9.53
C GLN A 360 -5.65 -2.59 8.14
N ILE A 361 -4.80 -2.48 7.12
CA ILE A 361 -5.18 -2.51 5.71
C ILE A 361 -4.21 -3.42 4.96
N TYR A 362 -4.74 -4.50 4.36
CA TYR A 362 -3.92 -5.49 3.64
C TYR A 362 -3.36 -4.91 2.34
N TRP A 363 -2.10 -5.21 2.03
CA TRP A 363 -1.48 -4.88 0.74
C TRP A 363 -1.24 -6.15 -0.10
N SER A 364 -1.98 -6.38 -1.18
CA SER A 364 -3.05 -5.59 -1.80
C SER A 364 -4.30 -6.47 -2.05
N TYR A 365 -5.44 -5.86 -2.41
CA TYR A 365 -6.70 -6.58 -2.67
C TYR A 365 -6.51 -7.66 -3.74
N GLN A 366 -5.94 -7.31 -4.88
CA GLN A 366 -5.62 -8.26 -5.94
C GLN A 366 -4.40 -7.80 -6.73
N LEU A 367 -3.74 -8.75 -7.40
CA LEU A 367 -2.63 -8.49 -8.32
C LEU A 367 -3.04 -8.72 -9.78
N ARG A 368 -3.75 -9.83 -10.05
CA ARG A 368 -3.90 -10.36 -11.41
C ARG A 368 -5.11 -9.82 -12.19
N GLY A 369 -6.06 -9.14 -11.54
CA GLY A 369 -7.13 -8.41 -12.22
C GLY A 369 -8.14 -9.26 -13.00
N ASN A 370 -8.07 -10.59 -12.94
CA ASN A 370 -8.95 -11.50 -13.68
C ASN A 370 -9.50 -12.60 -12.77
N ARG A 371 -10.83 -12.61 -12.60
CA ARG A 371 -11.58 -13.48 -11.69
C ARG A 371 -11.71 -14.92 -12.19
N ASP A 372 -11.63 -15.12 -13.50
CA ASP A 372 -11.78 -16.45 -14.13
C ASP A 372 -10.57 -17.37 -13.84
N PHE A 373 -9.51 -16.82 -13.28
CA PHE A 373 -8.25 -17.52 -13.04
C PHE A 373 -8.14 -18.22 -11.69
N LEU A 374 -9.02 -17.92 -10.72
CA LEU A 374 -8.93 -18.50 -9.37
C LEU A 374 -9.05 -20.04 -9.33
N PRO A 375 -9.89 -20.70 -10.18
CA PRO A 375 -9.93 -22.16 -10.26
C PRO A 375 -8.77 -22.79 -11.04
N THR A 376 -8.02 -22.00 -11.82
CA THR A 376 -7.01 -22.48 -12.79
C THR A 376 -5.58 -22.13 -12.39
N ILE A 377 -5.35 -21.68 -11.15
CA ILE A 377 -3.98 -21.41 -10.67
C ILE A 377 -3.26 -22.75 -10.54
N ASP A 378 -2.36 -23.02 -11.50
CA ASP A 378 -1.34 -24.04 -11.34
C ASP A 378 -0.47 -23.68 -10.11
N PRO A 379 -0.49 -24.48 -9.02
CA PRO A 379 0.34 -24.26 -7.85
C PRO A 379 1.84 -24.27 -8.14
N GLN A 380 2.24 -24.69 -9.35
CA GLN A 380 3.61 -24.78 -9.86
C GLN A 380 4.02 -23.60 -10.78
N SER A 381 3.14 -22.64 -11.09
CA SER A 381 3.53 -21.49 -11.91
C SER A 381 4.47 -20.55 -11.13
N ASP A 382 5.47 -19.97 -11.82
CA ASP A 382 6.48 -19.03 -11.27
C ASP A 382 5.86 -17.77 -10.61
N THR A 383 4.56 -17.56 -10.82
CA THR A 383 3.78 -16.48 -10.22
C THR A 383 3.28 -16.77 -8.81
N SER A 384 3.33 -18.02 -8.33
CA SER A 384 2.82 -18.42 -7.00
C SER A 384 3.53 -17.75 -5.83
N ARG A 385 4.76 -17.24 -6.04
CA ARG A 385 5.50 -16.49 -5.02
C ARG A 385 4.81 -15.18 -4.63
N LEU A 386 3.96 -14.65 -5.51
CA LEU A 386 3.23 -13.39 -5.31
C LEU A 386 1.82 -13.61 -4.74
N ASP A 387 1.31 -14.84 -4.74
CA ASP A 387 0.02 -15.20 -4.13
C ASP A 387 -0.19 -14.64 -2.71
N PRO A 388 0.80 -14.65 -1.78
CA PRO A 388 0.59 -14.09 -0.45
C PRO A 388 0.49 -12.55 -0.41
N TRP A 389 0.65 -11.85 -1.53
CA TRP A 389 0.36 -10.43 -1.66
C TRP A 389 -1.04 -10.16 -2.24
N ASP A 390 -1.72 -11.18 -2.77
CA ASP A 390 -3.06 -11.08 -3.35
C ASP A 390 -4.09 -11.51 -2.29
N PHE A 391 -4.82 -10.55 -1.72
CA PHE A 391 -5.82 -10.83 -0.69
C PHE A 391 -6.92 -11.78 -1.17
N THR A 392 -7.36 -11.67 -2.43
CA THR A 392 -8.35 -12.60 -2.99
C THR A 392 -7.84 -14.03 -2.95
N HIS A 393 -6.58 -14.26 -3.33
CA HIS A 393 -5.97 -15.58 -3.26
C HIS A 393 -5.81 -16.06 -1.82
N VAL A 394 -5.26 -15.21 -0.93
CA VAL A 394 -5.06 -15.52 0.49
C VAL A 394 -6.36 -15.96 1.16
N TRP A 395 -7.47 -15.30 0.81
CA TRP A 395 -8.79 -15.68 1.29
C TRP A 395 -9.28 -17.00 0.73
N HIS A 396 -9.30 -17.15 -0.60
CA HIS A 396 -9.80 -18.37 -1.25
C HIS A 396 -8.99 -19.61 -0.85
N ALA A 397 -7.70 -19.45 -0.58
CA ALA A 397 -6.83 -20.51 -0.12
C ALA A 397 -6.94 -20.80 1.40
N GLY A 398 -7.76 -20.04 2.14
CA GLY A 398 -7.94 -20.21 3.59
C GLY A 398 -6.67 -19.94 4.40
N TRP A 399 -5.84 -19.02 3.92
CA TRP A 399 -4.59 -18.61 4.58
C TRP A 399 -4.82 -17.52 5.62
N MET A 400 -5.97 -16.88 5.58
CA MET A 400 -6.42 -15.93 6.59
C MET A 400 -7.90 -16.20 6.88
N VAL A 401 -8.21 -16.42 8.15
CA VAL A 401 -9.56 -16.64 8.69
C VAL A 401 -9.88 -15.46 9.58
#